data_AF-A0A9L0J9S7-F1
#
_entry.id   AF-A0A9L0J9S7-F1
#
_cell.length_a   1.000
_cell.length_b   1.000
_cell.length_c   1.000
_cell.angle_alpha   90.00
_cell.angle_beta   90.00
_cell.angle_gamma   90.00
#
_symmetry.space_group_name_H-M   'P 1'
#
loop_
_entity.id
_entity.type
_entity.pdbx_description
1 polymer ?
#
loop_
_entity_poly.entity_id
_entity_poly.type
_entity_poly.pdbx_seq_one_letter_code
_entity_poly.pdbx_strand_id
1 'polypeptide(L)'
;MALPFSLLMALVVLSCHSSCSLGCDLPHTHSLGNTRVLMLLGQMRRISPFSCLKDRNDFGFPQEVFDGNQFRKPQAISVVHEMIQQIFHLFSTEGSSAAWDESLLDKLYTGFYQQLTELEACLSQEVGVEETPLMNEDSLLAVRRYFQRIALYLQEKKYSPCAWEIVRAEIMRCFSSSTNLQQRVKEEEMTPGSTWKCFSLTDNITLPLALPCQGLKDFCCNRDLNSIKFVKCFQAY
;
A
#
# COMPACT_ATOMS: atom_id res chain seq x y z
N MET A 1 -19.06 -25.69 -37.84
CA MET A 1 -19.08 -24.29 -37.32
C MET A 1 -18.62 -24.19 -35.86
N ALA A 2 -17.67 -25.02 -35.40
CA ALA A 2 -17.22 -25.04 -33.99
C ALA A 2 -16.05 -24.08 -33.67
N LEU A 3 -15.24 -23.75 -34.69
CA LEU A 3 -14.08 -22.86 -34.58
C LEU A 3 -14.37 -21.42 -34.11
N PRO A 4 -15.46 -20.74 -34.55
CA PRO A 4 -15.71 -19.36 -34.13
C PRO A 4 -16.17 -19.26 -32.68
N PHE A 5 -16.86 -20.29 -32.18
CA PHE A 5 -17.35 -20.33 -30.79
C PHE A 5 -16.18 -20.53 -29.82
N SER A 6 -15.25 -21.45 -30.11
CA SER A 6 -14.06 -21.65 -29.29
C SER A 6 -13.15 -20.42 -29.24
N LEU A 7 -13.03 -19.67 -30.33
CA LEU A 7 -12.29 -18.40 -30.38
C LEU A 7 -12.96 -17.29 -29.56
N LEU A 8 -14.29 -17.16 -29.66
CA LEU A 8 -15.07 -16.23 -28.84
C LEU A 8 -14.91 -16.53 -27.34
N MET A 9 -14.98 -17.81 -26.95
CA MET A 9 -14.79 -18.20 -25.55
C MET A 9 -13.36 -17.96 -25.07
N ALA A 10 -12.35 -18.21 -25.92
CA ALA A 10 -10.96 -17.91 -25.58
C ALA A 10 -10.73 -16.40 -25.41
N LEU A 11 -11.29 -15.57 -26.29
CA LEU A 11 -11.23 -14.11 -26.19
C LEU A 11 -11.96 -13.59 -24.95
N VAL A 12 -13.12 -14.16 -24.61
CA VAL A 12 -13.86 -13.82 -23.38
C VAL A 12 -13.06 -14.19 -22.13
N VAL A 13 -12.44 -15.38 -22.09
CA VAL A 13 -11.58 -15.81 -20.97
C VAL A 13 -10.33 -14.94 -20.85
N LEU A 14 -9.69 -14.57 -21.97
CA LEU A 14 -8.56 -13.65 -22.00
C LEU A 14 -8.97 -12.24 -21.53
N SER A 15 -10.14 -11.75 -21.94
CA SER A 15 -10.68 -10.47 -21.48
C SER A 15 -11.11 -10.49 -20.02
N CYS A 16 -11.62 -11.61 -19.49
CA CYS A 16 -11.90 -11.80 -18.07
C CYS A 16 -10.58 -11.80 -17.26
N HIS A 17 -9.57 -12.57 -17.68
CA HIS A 17 -8.26 -12.55 -17.03
C HIS A 17 -7.63 -11.15 -16.99
N SER A 18 -7.87 -10.33 -18.01
CA SER A 18 -7.39 -8.95 -18.08
C SER A 18 -8.24 -7.95 -17.28
N SER A 19 -9.51 -8.26 -16.99
CA SER A 19 -10.46 -7.32 -16.34
C SER A 19 -10.75 -7.66 -14.88
N CYS A 20 -10.32 -8.84 -14.39
CA CYS A 20 -10.55 -9.29 -13.01
C CYS A 20 -9.61 -8.65 -11.96
N SER A 21 -8.71 -7.74 -12.34
CA SER A 21 -7.78 -7.09 -11.39
C SER A 21 -8.06 -5.59 -11.24
N LEU A 22 -9.34 -5.18 -11.30
CA LEU A 22 -9.73 -3.77 -11.18
C LEU A 22 -9.68 -3.22 -9.75
N GLY A 23 -9.34 -4.03 -8.75
CA GLY A 23 -8.94 -3.56 -7.42
C GLY A 23 -7.42 -3.43 -7.29
N CYS A 24 -6.96 -2.44 -6.53
CA CYS A 24 -5.60 -2.44 -5.99
C CYS A 24 -5.48 -3.60 -4.99
N ASP A 25 -5.26 -4.82 -5.48
CA ASP A 25 -4.88 -5.98 -4.69
C ASP A 25 -3.39 -5.90 -4.44
N LEU A 26 -3.05 -4.96 -3.56
CA LEU A 26 -1.71 -4.78 -3.08
C LEU A 26 -1.30 -6.10 -2.42
N PRO A 27 -0.34 -6.87 -2.98
CA PRO A 27 -0.10 -8.21 -2.51
C PRO A 27 0.25 -8.17 -1.02
N HIS A 28 0.00 -9.28 -0.31
CA HIS A 28 0.28 -9.44 1.11
C HIS A 28 1.75 -9.11 1.52
N THR A 29 2.59 -8.83 0.52
CA THR A 29 3.96 -8.32 0.56
C THR A 29 4.12 -6.94 1.22
N HIS A 30 3.09 -6.10 1.40
CA HIS A 30 3.30 -4.77 2.03
C HIS A 30 3.66 -4.82 3.53
N SER A 31 3.08 -5.76 4.29
CA SER A 31 3.57 -6.05 5.66
C SER A 31 5.01 -6.54 5.64
N LEU A 32 5.37 -7.26 4.57
CA LEU A 32 6.70 -7.83 4.36
C LEU A 32 7.71 -6.73 3.99
N GLY A 33 7.28 -5.68 3.27
CA GLY A 33 8.07 -4.50 2.93
C GLY A 33 8.46 -3.70 4.17
N ASN A 34 7.51 -3.33 5.04
CA ASN A 34 7.84 -2.63 6.28
C ASN A 34 8.70 -3.47 7.22
N THR A 35 8.41 -4.77 7.32
CA THR A 35 9.20 -5.68 8.14
C THR A 35 10.64 -5.74 7.62
N ARG A 36 10.84 -5.84 6.31
CA ARG A 36 12.17 -5.85 5.68
C ARG A 36 12.89 -4.52 5.90
N VAL A 37 12.20 -3.39 5.76
CA VAL A 37 12.77 -2.06 6.03
C VAL A 37 13.19 -1.93 7.50
N LEU A 38 12.35 -2.36 8.44
CA LEU A 38 12.68 -2.34 9.88
C LEU A 38 13.87 -3.26 10.20
N MET A 39 13.96 -4.43 9.57
CA MET A 39 15.13 -5.32 9.70
C MET A 39 16.40 -4.64 9.17
N LEU A 40 16.35 -4.02 7.99
CA LEU A 40 17.49 -3.30 7.41
C LEU A 40 17.92 -2.12 8.29
N LEU A 41 16.98 -1.30 8.75
CA LEU A 41 17.26 -0.20 9.69
C LEU A 41 17.84 -0.73 11.01
N GLY A 42 17.44 -1.91 11.46
CA GLY A 42 18.02 -2.58 12.63
C GLY A 42 19.48 -3.02 12.39
N GLN A 43 19.77 -3.58 11.21
CA GLN A 43 21.13 -3.99 10.81
C GLN A 43 22.08 -2.80 10.63
N MET A 44 21.55 -1.64 10.23
CA MET A 44 22.33 -0.42 10.04
C MET A 44 22.81 0.19 11.38
N ARG A 45 22.27 -0.23 12.53
CA ARG A 45 22.66 0.30 13.85
C ARG A 45 24.15 0.07 14.12
N ARG A 46 24.91 1.16 14.28
CA ARG A 46 26.36 1.12 14.60
C ARG A 46 26.67 1.36 16.07
N ILE A 47 25.84 2.16 16.76
CA ILE A 47 26.05 2.57 18.14
C ILE A 47 24.77 2.41 18.97
N SER A 48 24.91 2.37 20.29
CA SER A 48 23.76 2.28 21.18
C SER A 48 23.04 3.63 21.26
N PRO A 49 21.69 3.69 21.14
CA PRO A 49 20.92 4.91 21.33
C PRO A 49 21.17 5.59 22.69
N PHE A 50 21.52 4.80 23.71
CA PHE A 50 21.84 5.31 25.05
C PHE A 50 23.15 6.12 25.09
N SER A 51 24.07 5.91 24.15
CA SER A 51 25.27 6.74 24.04
C SER A 51 24.96 8.13 23.48
N CYS A 52 23.81 8.29 22.82
CA CYS A 52 23.41 9.51 22.13
C CYS A 52 22.30 10.29 22.85
N LEU A 53 22.10 10.05 24.16
CA LEU A 53 21.04 10.71 24.95
C LEU A 53 21.10 12.23 24.90
N LYS A 54 22.30 12.82 24.82
CA LYS A 54 22.50 14.27 24.74
C LYS A 54 22.03 14.87 23.41
N ASP A 55 21.92 14.04 22.38
CA ASP A 55 21.49 14.45 21.05
C ASP A 55 20.01 14.11 20.78
N ARG A 56 19.29 13.56 21.77
CA ARG A 56 17.84 13.34 21.64
C ARG A 56 17.13 14.64 21.29
N ASN A 57 16.21 14.54 20.35
CA ASN A 57 15.39 15.63 19.91
C ASN A 57 13.95 15.15 19.75
N ASP A 58 13.00 16.01 20.10
CA ASP A 58 11.60 15.80 19.76
C ASP A 58 11.32 16.44 18.40
N PHE A 59 11.06 15.60 17.39
CA PHE A 59 10.78 16.05 16.03
C PHE A 59 9.31 16.45 15.82
N GLY A 60 8.45 16.28 16.83
CA GLY A 60 7.02 16.52 16.73
C GLY A 60 6.37 15.54 15.75
N PHE A 61 6.43 14.25 16.07
CA PHE A 61 5.83 13.19 15.26
C PHE A 61 4.32 13.44 15.07
N PRO A 62 3.81 13.50 13.83
CA PRO A 62 2.41 13.82 13.55
C PRO A 62 1.51 12.60 13.81
N GLN A 63 1.26 12.33 15.09
CA GLN A 63 0.56 11.12 15.55
C GLN A 63 -0.82 10.98 14.90
N GLU A 64 -1.61 12.07 14.80
CA GLU A 64 -2.97 11.99 14.26
C GLU A 64 -2.99 11.54 12.80
N VAL A 65 -1.96 11.91 12.03
CA VAL A 65 -1.81 11.51 10.62
C VAL A 65 -1.42 10.04 10.52
N PHE A 66 -0.47 9.59 11.35
CA PHE A 66 0.04 8.21 11.29
C PHE A 66 -0.91 7.18 11.90
N ASP A 67 -1.79 7.59 12.80
CA ASP A 67 -2.86 6.75 13.33
C ASP A 67 -3.84 6.33 12.23
N GLY A 68 -4.01 7.15 11.17
CA GLY A 68 -4.76 6.79 9.97
C GLY A 68 -6.25 6.49 10.16
N ASN A 69 -6.79 6.69 11.37
CA ASN A 69 -8.16 6.31 11.73
C ASN A 69 -9.22 7.02 10.86
N GLN A 70 -8.90 8.22 10.37
CA GLN A 70 -9.78 9.07 9.57
C GLN A 70 -9.61 8.92 8.04
N PHE A 71 -8.67 8.09 7.58
CA PHE A 71 -8.36 7.97 6.16
C PHE A 71 -9.08 6.79 5.50
N ARG A 72 -9.57 7.00 4.28
CA ARG A 72 -9.90 5.90 3.37
C ARG A 72 -8.61 5.44 2.67
N LYS A 73 -8.71 4.34 1.94
CA LYS A 73 -7.56 3.68 1.28
C LYS A 73 -6.71 4.64 0.42
N PRO A 74 -7.26 5.47 -0.48
CA PRO A 74 -6.43 6.36 -1.31
C PRO A 74 -5.66 7.42 -0.48
N GLN A 75 -6.28 7.96 0.58
CA GLN A 75 -5.59 8.90 1.47
C GLN A 75 -4.48 8.21 2.28
N ALA A 76 -4.73 6.99 2.76
CA ALA A 76 -3.71 6.21 3.46
C ALA A 76 -2.52 5.87 2.54
N ILE A 77 -2.78 5.48 1.28
CA ILE A 77 -1.75 5.26 0.26
C ILE A 77 -0.93 6.53 0.05
N SER A 78 -1.58 7.69 -0.11
CA SER A 78 -0.91 8.98 -0.32
C SER A 78 0.01 9.35 0.85
N VAL A 79 -0.43 9.13 2.09
CA VAL A 79 0.38 9.43 3.29
C VAL A 79 1.57 8.48 3.42
N VAL A 80 1.37 7.17 3.16
CA VAL A 80 2.47 6.19 3.18
C VAL A 80 3.48 6.48 2.07
N HIS A 81 3.00 6.83 0.87
CA HIS A 81 3.84 7.23 -0.25
C HIS A 81 4.70 8.43 0.12
N GLU A 82 4.10 9.51 0.62
CA GLU A 82 4.82 10.71 1.06
C GLU A 82 5.83 10.39 2.17
N MET A 83 5.46 9.58 3.17
CA MET A 83 6.39 9.14 4.21
C MET A 83 7.62 8.45 3.61
N ILE A 84 7.43 7.44 2.75
CA ILE A 84 8.56 6.70 2.15
C ILE A 84 9.41 7.62 1.27
N GLN A 85 8.79 8.51 0.51
CA GLN A 85 9.49 9.47 -0.33
C GLN A 85 10.37 10.43 0.49
N GLN A 86 9.87 10.96 1.61
CA GLN A 86 10.65 11.82 2.50
C GLN A 86 11.82 11.07 3.14
N ILE A 87 11.62 9.81 3.53
CA ILE A 87 12.69 8.96 4.07
C ILE A 87 13.74 8.68 3.00
N PHE A 88 13.33 8.34 1.78
CA PHE A 88 14.25 8.12 0.66
C PHE A 88 15.12 9.36 0.42
N HIS A 89 14.51 10.55 0.39
CA HIS A 89 15.24 11.80 0.23
C HIS A 89 16.24 12.04 1.37
N LEU A 90 15.81 11.84 2.62
CA LEU A 90 16.65 12.01 3.81
C LEU A 90 17.90 11.10 3.77
N PHE A 91 17.71 9.82 3.43
CA PHE A 91 18.81 8.85 3.30
C PHE A 91 19.65 9.05 2.04
N SER A 92 19.23 9.87 1.08
CA SER A 92 20.00 10.19 -0.12
C SER A 92 20.89 11.42 0.04
N THR A 93 20.91 12.04 1.23
CA THR A 93 21.78 13.20 1.52
C THR A 93 23.26 12.78 1.64
N GLU A 94 24.18 13.70 1.35
CA GLU A 94 25.63 13.44 1.28
C GLU A 94 26.19 12.75 2.55
N GLY A 95 25.66 13.12 3.73
CA GLY A 95 26.10 12.56 5.01
C GLY A 95 25.67 11.10 5.27
N SER A 96 24.75 10.55 4.48
CA SER A 96 24.21 9.20 4.68
C SER A 96 25.20 8.11 4.27
N SER A 97 25.91 8.31 3.15
CA SER A 97 26.91 7.36 2.64
C SER A 97 28.05 7.11 3.63
N ALA A 98 28.49 8.15 4.36
CA ALA A 98 29.49 8.03 5.41
C ALA A 98 28.92 7.37 6.69
N ALA A 99 27.63 7.57 6.96
CA ALA A 99 26.98 7.11 8.18
C ALA A 99 26.62 5.63 8.18
N TRP A 100 26.43 5.02 7.01
CA TRP A 100 25.89 3.66 6.88
C TRP A 100 26.72 2.75 5.97
N ASP A 101 26.44 1.44 6.03
CA ASP A 101 27.04 0.47 5.11
C ASP A 101 26.37 0.60 3.74
N GLU A 102 27.17 0.77 2.68
CA GLU A 102 26.69 1.02 1.33
C GLU A 102 25.80 -0.13 0.81
N SER A 103 26.13 -1.37 1.16
CA SER A 103 25.32 -2.53 0.74
C SER A 103 23.95 -2.60 1.45
N LEU A 104 23.88 -2.09 2.69
CA LEU A 104 22.61 -1.98 3.41
C LEU A 104 21.78 -0.82 2.89
N LEU A 105 22.41 0.31 2.53
CA LEU A 105 21.75 1.44 1.87
C LEU A 105 21.15 1.03 0.52
N ASP A 106 21.90 0.32 -0.32
CA ASP A 106 21.41 -0.15 -1.62
C ASP A 106 20.17 -1.04 -1.49
N LYS A 107 20.19 -1.98 -0.53
CA LYS A 107 19.02 -2.81 -0.20
C LYS A 107 17.84 -1.99 0.31
N LEU A 108 18.11 -0.94 1.09
CA LEU A 108 17.08 -0.05 1.61
C LEU A 108 16.44 0.77 0.48
N TYR A 109 17.24 1.35 -0.41
CA TYR A 109 16.77 2.09 -1.58
C TYR A 109 15.96 1.21 -2.52
N THR A 110 16.43 0.00 -2.80
CA THR A 110 15.69 -0.98 -3.60
C THR A 110 14.33 -1.29 -2.96
N GLY A 111 14.29 -1.46 -1.63
CA GLY A 111 13.06 -1.67 -0.88
C GLY A 111 12.08 -0.49 -0.99
N PHE A 112 12.57 0.75 -0.85
CA PHE A 112 11.75 1.95 -1.00
C PHE A 112 11.24 2.15 -2.43
N TYR A 113 12.10 1.96 -3.43
CA TYR A 113 11.72 2.09 -4.83
C TYR A 113 10.60 1.11 -5.20
N GLN A 114 10.72 -0.14 -4.76
CA GLN A 114 9.69 -1.15 -4.96
C GLN A 114 8.37 -0.73 -4.30
N GLN A 115 8.39 -0.31 -3.03
CA GLN A 115 7.17 0.11 -2.32
C GLN A 115 6.52 1.33 -2.96
N LEU A 116 7.29 2.34 -3.38
CA LEU A 116 6.76 3.54 -4.04
C LEU A 116 6.10 3.17 -5.37
N THR A 117 6.76 2.34 -6.19
CA THR A 117 6.21 1.88 -7.48
C THR A 117 4.88 1.14 -7.30
N GLU A 118 4.80 0.27 -6.30
CA GLU A 118 3.58 -0.49 -5.97
C GLU A 118 2.44 0.44 -5.52
N LEU A 119 2.73 1.45 -4.68
CA LEU A 119 1.73 2.42 -4.21
C LEU A 119 1.25 3.35 -5.35
N GLU A 120 2.15 3.79 -6.23
CA GLU A 120 1.81 4.67 -7.36
C GLU A 120 0.93 3.95 -8.41
N ALA A 121 1.21 2.67 -8.68
CA ALA A 121 0.37 1.84 -9.53
C ALA A 121 -1.07 1.77 -8.99
N CYS A 122 -1.23 1.69 -7.67
CA CYS A 122 -2.55 1.66 -7.04
C CYS A 122 -3.30 2.99 -7.09
N LEU A 123 -2.61 4.11 -6.85
CA LEU A 123 -3.22 5.43 -7.00
C LEU A 123 -3.70 5.65 -8.43
N SER A 124 -2.89 5.25 -9.43
CA SER A 124 -3.23 5.41 -10.85
C SER A 124 -4.48 4.65 -11.27
N GLN A 125 -4.82 3.58 -10.56
CA GLN A 125 -5.99 2.74 -10.81
C GLN A 125 -7.27 3.29 -10.15
N GLU A 126 -7.13 4.03 -9.05
CA GLU A 126 -8.23 4.60 -8.27
C GLU A 126 -8.76 5.93 -8.86
N VAL A 127 -7.97 6.64 -9.67
CA VAL A 127 -8.32 7.93 -10.30
C VAL A 127 -9.47 7.83 -11.33
N GLY A 128 -9.93 6.62 -11.69
CA GLY A 128 -11.07 6.40 -12.58
C GLY A 128 -12.46 6.57 -11.94
N VAL A 129 -12.57 6.73 -10.62
CA VAL A 129 -13.85 6.76 -9.89
C VAL A 129 -13.94 8.03 -9.04
N GLU A 130 -14.70 9.00 -9.54
CA GLU A 130 -15.21 10.20 -8.86
C GLU A 130 -14.20 11.06 -8.08
N GLU A 131 -14.18 12.36 -8.40
CA GLU A 131 -13.45 13.42 -7.70
C GLU A 131 -13.91 13.55 -6.22
N THR A 132 -13.52 12.58 -5.39
CA THR A 132 -13.45 12.76 -3.94
C THR A 132 -12.27 13.69 -3.65
N PRO A 133 -12.31 14.54 -2.60
CA PRO A 133 -11.26 15.54 -2.37
C PRO A 133 -9.90 14.84 -2.29
N LEU A 134 -9.11 15.07 -3.33
CA LEU A 134 -8.10 14.13 -3.82
C LEU A 134 -6.87 14.02 -2.90
N MET A 135 -6.66 14.99 -2.01
CA MET A 135 -5.50 15.05 -1.13
C MET A 135 -5.90 15.67 0.20
N ASN A 136 -5.55 14.99 1.29
CA ASN A 136 -5.46 15.66 2.58
C ASN A 136 -4.15 16.46 2.60
N GLU A 137 -4.13 17.58 1.87
CA GLU A 137 -2.93 18.42 1.69
C GLU A 137 -2.33 18.82 3.04
N ASP A 138 -3.19 19.11 4.04
CA ASP A 138 -2.75 19.44 5.39
C ASP A 138 -1.98 18.29 6.05
N SER A 139 -2.44 17.05 5.89
CA SER A 139 -1.76 15.87 6.41
C SER A 139 -0.43 15.61 5.70
N LEU A 140 -0.39 15.73 4.37
CA LEU A 140 0.85 15.60 3.61
C LEU A 140 1.85 16.69 3.97
N LEU A 141 1.39 17.92 4.17
CA LEU A 141 2.20 19.04 4.61
C LEU A 141 2.73 18.82 6.03
N ALA A 142 1.93 18.23 6.92
CA ALA A 142 2.38 17.85 8.26
C ALA A 142 3.52 16.81 8.21
N VAL A 143 3.40 15.80 7.34
CA VAL A 143 4.45 14.80 7.09
C VAL A 143 5.72 15.48 6.56
N ARG A 144 5.61 16.34 5.54
CA ARG A 144 6.75 17.08 4.97
C ARG A 144 7.46 17.95 6.00
N ARG A 145 6.70 18.73 6.79
CA ARG A 145 7.27 19.58 7.85
C ARG A 145 7.99 18.75 8.91
N TYR A 146 7.43 17.59 9.26
CA TYR A 146 8.07 16.66 10.20
C TYR A 146 9.44 16.18 9.69
N PHE A 147 9.52 15.71 8.45
CA PHE A 147 10.80 15.29 7.86
C PHE A 147 11.77 16.44 7.60
N GLN A 148 11.26 17.64 7.32
CA GLN A 148 12.08 18.85 7.23
C GLN A 148 12.77 19.17 8.56
N ARG A 149 12.07 19.03 9.70
CA ARG A 149 12.68 19.20 11.04
C ARG A 149 13.78 18.18 11.29
N ILE A 150 13.60 16.94 10.84
CA ILE A 150 14.63 15.90 10.93
C ILE A 150 15.87 16.25 10.08
N ALA A 151 15.66 16.72 8.84
CA ALA A 151 16.76 17.14 7.98
C ALA A 151 17.55 18.33 8.55
N LEU A 152 16.85 19.33 9.10
CA LEU A 152 17.47 20.49 9.76
C LEU A 152 18.29 20.08 10.98
N TYR A 153 17.78 19.14 11.80
CA TYR A 153 18.52 18.59 12.93
C TYR A 153 19.83 17.89 12.49
N LEU A 154 19.80 17.10 11.40
CA LEU A 154 21.02 16.48 10.87
C LEU A 154 22.06 17.54 10.47
N GLN A 155 21.62 18.63 9.83
CA GLN A 155 22.49 19.75 9.46
C GLN A 155 23.08 20.44 10.70
N GLU A 156 22.25 20.74 11.71
CA GLU A 156 22.68 21.38 12.95
C GLU A 156 23.72 20.52 13.69
N LYS A 157 23.50 19.21 13.73
CA LYS A 157 24.41 18.23 14.34
C LYS A 157 25.57 17.83 13.43
N LYS A 158 25.73 18.48 12.27
CA LYS A 158 26.81 18.25 11.29
C LYS A 158 26.94 16.77 10.90
N TYR A 159 25.81 16.08 10.76
CA TYR A 159 25.74 14.67 10.37
C TYR A 159 26.58 13.75 11.27
N SER A 160 26.66 14.07 12.57
CA SER A 160 27.41 13.26 13.54
C SER A 160 26.86 11.82 13.63
N PRO A 161 27.67 10.83 14.05
CA PRO A 161 27.20 9.46 14.24
C PRO A 161 26.01 9.37 15.19
N CYS A 162 25.99 10.19 16.25
CA CYS A 162 24.84 10.22 17.16
C CYS A 162 23.59 10.83 16.54
N ALA A 163 23.71 11.88 15.73
CA ALA A 163 22.57 12.44 15.02
C ALA A 163 21.92 11.40 14.10
N TRP A 164 22.74 10.64 13.36
CA TRP A 164 22.26 9.56 12.51
C TRP A 164 21.61 8.41 13.28
N GLU A 165 22.14 8.04 14.45
CA GLU A 165 21.50 7.02 15.30
C GLU A 165 20.14 7.49 15.83
N ILE A 166 20.02 8.77 16.23
CA ILE A 166 18.73 9.35 16.63
C ILE A 166 17.73 9.36 15.47
N VAL A 167 18.16 9.79 14.29
CA VAL A 167 17.32 9.77 13.09
C VAL A 167 16.91 8.34 12.72
N ARG A 168 17.84 7.38 12.69
CA ARG A 168 17.54 5.97 12.40
C ARG A 168 16.46 5.42 13.33
N ALA A 169 16.55 5.72 14.63
CA ALA A 169 15.55 5.31 15.61
C ALA A 169 14.18 5.98 15.36
N GLU A 170 14.17 7.25 14.99
CA GLU A 170 12.94 7.99 14.65
C GLU A 170 12.27 7.44 13.38
N ILE A 171 13.06 7.03 12.38
CA ILE A 171 12.56 6.40 11.15
C ILE A 171 11.97 5.02 11.45
N MET A 172 12.61 4.23 12.33
CA MET A 172 12.02 2.98 12.81
C MET A 172 10.68 3.20 13.51
N ARG A 173 10.56 4.28 14.29
CA ARG A 173 9.29 4.67 14.92
C ARG A 173 8.24 4.97 13.86
N CYS A 174 8.56 5.72 12.81
CA CYS A 174 7.63 6.02 11.71
C CYS A 174 7.03 4.73 11.10
N PHE A 175 7.90 3.79 10.71
CA PHE A 175 7.45 2.51 10.14
C PHE A 175 6.62 1.69 11.13
N SER A 176 7.01 1.68 12.41
CA SER A 176 6.28 0.94 13.45
C SER A 176 4.91 1.57 13.77
N SER A 177 4.79 2.89 13.73
CA SER A 177 3.54 3.61 13.98
C SER A 177 2.61 3.63 12.76
N SER A 178 3.12 3.40 11.55
CA SER A 178 2.32 3.39 10.32
C SER A 178 1.40 2.17 10.15
N THR A 179 1.34 1.24 11.11
CA THR A 179 0.60 -0.03 10.99
C THR A 179 -0.88 0.16 10.64
N ASN A 180 -1.53 1.17 11.20
CA ASN A 180 -2.94 1.45 10.93
C ASN A 180 -3.13 1.96 9.51
N LEU A 181 -2.27 2.87 9.03
CA LEU A 181 -2.24 3.29 7.62
C LEU A 181 -2.07 2.07 6.71
N GLN A 182 -1.16 1.17 7.05
CA GLN A 182 -0.94 -0.04 6.25
C GLN A 182 -2.15 -0.97 6.26
N GLN A 183 -2.89 -1.04 7.35
CA GLN A 183 -4.13 -1.80 7.41
C GLN A 183 -5.18 -1.17 6.50
N ARG A 184 -5.35 0.16 6.52
CA ARG A 184 -6.25 0.87 5.59
C ARG A 184 -5.89 0.66 4.12
N VAL A 185 -4.59 0.58 3.82
CA VAL A 185 -4.10 0.25 2.48
C VAL A 185 -4.52 -1.18 2.06
N LYS A 186 -4.61 -2.12 3.02
CA LYS A 186 -4.98 -3.52 2.78
C LYS A 186 -6.48 -3.80 2.77
N GLU A 187 -7.30 -2.93 3.35
CA GLU A 187 -8.74 -3.15 3.44
C GLU A 187 -9.34 -3.24 2.02
N GLU A 188 -9.94 -4.41 1.73
CA GLU A 188 -10.69 -4.67 0.50
C GLU A 188 -11.94 -3.78 0.49
N GLU A 189 -12.27 -3.19 -0.66
CA GLU A 189 -13.56 -2.52 -0.92
C GLU A 189 -14.68 -3.57 -0.94
N MET A 190 -15.02 -4.15 0.20
CA MET A 190 -16.22 -4.95 0.38
C MET A 190 -17.20 -4.15 1.25
N THR A 191 -18.06 -3.37 0.61
CA THR A 191 -19.17 -2.69 1.29
C THR A 191 -20.11 -3.72 1.92
N PRO A 192 -20.33 -3.73 3.26
CA PRO A 192 -21.26 -4.66 3.89
C PRO A 192 -22.70 -4.16 3.68
N GLY A 193 -23.44 -4.77 2.76
CA GLY A 193 -24.87 -4.47 2.57
C GLY A 193 -25.47 -4.80 1.21
N SER A 194 -24.66 -5.10 0.19
CA SER A 194 -25.18 -5.50 -1.13
C SER A 194 -25.52 -6.99 -1.16
N THR A 195 -26.80 -7.32 -1.09
CA THR A 195 -27.30 -8.68 -1.34
C THR A 195 -27.25 -8.95 -2.85
N TRP A 196 -26.30 -9.77 -3.30
CA TRP A 196 -26.16 -10.15 -4.71
C TRP A 196 -27.03 -11.38 -5.03
N LYS A 197 -27.80 -11.36 -6.14
CA LYS A 197 -28.49 -12.54 -6.68
C LYS A 197 -27.82 -12.97 -7.99
N CYS A 198 -27.42 -14.23 -8.09
CA CYS A 198 -26.71 -14.77 -9.24
C CYS A 198 -27.74 -15.53 -10.15
N PHE A 199 -27.89 -15.14 -11.43
CA PHE A 199 -28.84 -15.73 -12.42
C PHE A 199 -28.13 -16.49 -13.54
N SER A 200 -28.56 -17.73 -13.84
CA SER A 200 -28.04 -18.53 -14.97
C SER A 200 -28.58 -18.00 -16.30
N LEU A 201 -27.71 -17.71 -17.27
CA LEU A 201 -28.09 -17.29 -18.63
C LEU A 201 -28.44 -18.46 -19.56
N THR A 202 -28.29 -19.69 -19.09
CA THR A 202 -28.69 -20.89 -19.83
C THR A 202 -29.65 -21.70 -18.95
N ASP A 203 -30.89 -21.69 -19.40
CA ASP A 203 -32.06 -22.40 -18.89
C ASP A 203 -32.64 -21.95 -17.55
N ASN A 204 -33.97 -21.93 -17.56
CA ASN A 204 -34.95 -21.44 -16.59
C ASN A 204 -34.90 -22.21 -15.25
N ILE A 205 -33.73 -22.24 -14.60
CA ILE A 205 -33.49 -22.96 -13.35
C ILE A 205 -33.05 -21.96 -12.28
N THR A 206 -33.97 -21.67 -11.37
CA THR A 206 -33.69 -21.00 -10.10
C THR A 206 -32.89 -21.98 -9.23
N LEU A 207 -31.57 -21.76 -9.10
CA LEU A 207 -30.74 -22.53 -8.17
C LEU A 207 -30.91 -21.98 -6.74
N PRO A 208 -31.39 -22.77 -5.76
CA PRO A 208 -31.50 -22.35 -4.38
C PRO A 208 -30.17 -22.61 -3.66
N LEU A 209 -29.10 -21.95 -4.08
CA LEU A 209 -27.84 -21.95 -3.34
C LEU A 209 -27.26 -20.53 -3.36
N ALA A 210 -27.41 -19.86 -2.22
CA ALA A 210 -26.72 -18.62 -1.92
C ALA A 210 -25.22 -18.92 -1.75
N LEU A 211 -24.51 -19.00 -2.87
CA LEU A 211 -23.04 -18.97 -2.86
C LEU A 211 -22.62 -17.49 -2.80
N PRO A 212 -21.73 -17.10 -1.87
CA PRO A 212 -21.18 -15.75 -1.86
C PRO A 212 -20.37 -15.56 -3.14
N CYS A 213 -20.91 -14.76 -4.05
CA CYS A 213 -20.27 -14.38 -5.31
C CYS A 213 -19.03 -13.52 -4.94
N GLN A 214 -17.84 -14.13 -4.84
CA GLN A 214 -16.56 -13.46 -4.60
C GLN A 214 -16.08 -12.80 -5.90
N GLY A 215 -16.14 -11.47 -5.94
CA GLY A 215 -15.47 -10.64 -6.95
C GLY A 215 -16.02 -10.76 -8.38
N LEU A 216 -17.08 -9.99 -8.69
CA LEU A 216 -17.26 -9.18 -9.91
C LEU A 216 -18.68 -8.62 -9.96
N LYS A 217 -18.82 -7.37 -10.41
CA LYS A 217 -20.09 -6.67 -10.53
C LYS A 217 -21.04 -7.22 -11.59
N ASP A 218 -20.66 -8.18 -12.43
CA ASP A 218 -21.57 -8.67 -13.49
C ASP A 218 -21.52 -10.19 -13.78
N PHE A 219 -20.46 -10.94 -13.47
CA PHE A 219 -20.41 -12.39 -13.76
C PHE A 219 -19.59 -13.21 -12.75
N CYS A 220 -20.15 -14.33 -12.31
CA CYS A 220 -19.42 -15.38 -11.58
C CYS A 220 -19.28 -16.66 -12.42
N CYS A 221 -18.11 -17.29 -12.36
CA CYS A 221 -17.81 -18.55 -13.01
C CYS A 221 -18.03 -19.71 -12.03
N ASN A 222 -19.13 -20.46 -12.18
CA ASN A 222 -19.35 -21.68 -11.41
C ASN A 222 -18.68 -22.86 -12.12
N ARG A 223 -17.76 -23.53 -11.44
CA ARG A 223 -17.05 -24.71 -11.95
C ARG A 223 -17.64 -25.95 -11.29
N ASP A 224 -18.75 -26.44 -11.84
CA ASP A 224 -19.21 -27.79 -11.53
C ASP A 224 -18.40 -28.81 -12.35
N LEU A 225 -18.21 -30.00 -11.80
CA LEU A 225 -17.36 -31.09 -12.34
C LEU A 225 -17.64 -31.47 -13.80
N ASN A 226 -18.77 -31.05 -14.39
CA ASN A 226 -19.18 -31.38 -15.76
C ASN A 226 -19.51 -30.17 -16.67
N SER A 227 -19.39 -28.91 -16.22
CA SER A 227 -19.73 -27.73 -17.06
C SER A 227 -19.21 -26.41 -16.48
N ILE A 228 -18.67 -25.54 -17.35
CA ILE A 228 -18.42 -24.12 -17.04
C ILE A 228 -19.69 -23.34 -17.39
N LYS A 229 -20.34 -22.73 -16.39
CA LYS A 229 -21.51 -21.85 -16.60
C LYS A 229 -21.19 -20.40 -16.25
N PHE A 230 -21.54 -19.50 -17.17
CA PHE A 230 -21.51 -18.06 -16.93
C PHE A 230 -22.81 -17.63 -16.25
N VAL A 231 -22.69 -17.11 -15.03
CA VAL A 231 -23.82 -16.65 -14.21
C VAL A 231 -23.75 -15.13 -14.17
N LYS A 232 -24.84 -14.45 -14.55
CA LYS A 232 -24.92 -12.98 -14.50
C LYS A 232 -25.42 -12.55 -13.13
N CYS A 233 -24.66 -11.72 -12.43
CA CYS A 233 -25.07 -11.18 -11.13
C CYS A 233 -25.84 -9.88 -11.35
N PHE A 234 -27.04 -9.78 -10.79
CA PHE A 234 -27.79 -8.53 -10.79
C PHE A 234 -27.93 -8.00 -9.36
N GLN A 235 -27.85 -6.69 -9.23
CA GLN A 235 -28.21 -6.00 -8.00
C GLN A 235 -29.72 -6.16 -7.79
N ALA A 236 -30.13 -6.77 -6.67
CA ALA A 236 -31.54 -6.87 -6.32
C ALA A 236 -31.99 -5.51 -5.78
N TYR A 237 -32.89 -4.83 -6.48
CA TYR A 237 -33.67 -3.72 -5.92
C TYR A 237 -34.72 -4.25 -4.94
#